data_AF-A0A937W7L9-F1
#
_entry.id   AF-A0A937W7L9-F1
#
_cell.length_a   1.000
_cell.length_b   1.000
_cell.length_c   1.000
_cell.angle_alpha   90.00
_cell.angle_beta   90.00
_cell.angle_gamma   90.00
#
_symmetry.space_group_name_H-M   'P 1'
#
loop_
_entity.id
_entity.type
_entity.pdbx_description
1 polymer ?
#
loop_
_entity_poly.entity_id
_entity_poly.type
_entity_poly.pdbx_seq_one_letter_code
_entity_poly.pdbx_strand_id
1 'polypeptide(L)'
;MPKNHFPLAQQIGRVPSMVVPLDAPQETRLQRLLDEVVMVDLHEHPMVWPESSTHFVEYLRNGDYQWGYQAIKQGGWAAVATANVFHGLAHSPDISSIAFADLVDEIGMMLADLHHHPEAIKVGNAEEIVRAKEQGKIGI
;
A
#
# COMPACT_ATOMS: atom_id res chain seq x y z
N MET A 1 -12.97 -17.98 16.47
CA MET A 1 -14.16 -17.18 16.09
C MET A 1 -14.19 -17.11 14.57
N PRO A 2 -15.34 -17.18 13.89
CA PRO A 2 -15.37 -16.92 12.45
C PRO A 2 -14.85 -15.50 12.18
N LYS A 3 -13.94 -15.33 11.21
CA LYS A 3 -13.46 -14.00 10.80
C LYS A 3 -14.65 -13.24 10.20
N ASN A 4 -14.97 -12.06 10.72
CA ASN A 4 -15.95 -11.19 10.08
C ASN A 4 -15.32 -10.64 8.79
N HIS A 5 -15.92 -10.97 7.65
CA HIS A 5 -15.47 -10.48 6.36
C HIS A 5 -16.13 -9.12 6.10
N PHE A 6 -15.33 -8.07 5.98
CA PHE A 6 -15.82 -6.74 5.65
C PHE A 6 -15.66 -6.50 4.15
N PRO A 7 -16.68 -5.97 3.45
CA PRO A 7 -16.48 -5.47 2.10
C PRO A 7 -15.44 -4.35 2.15
N LEU A 8 -14.48 -4.39 1.24
CA LEU A 8 -13.39 -3.42 1.16
C LEU A 8 -13.69 -2.37 0.08
N ALA A 9 -13.24 -1.15 0.33
CA ALA A 9 -13.33 -0.07 -0.63
C ALA A 9 -12.52 -0.39 -1.89
N GLN A 10 -13.03 0.03 -3.05
CA GLN A 10 -12.27 -0.08 -4.29
C GLN A 10 -10.96 0.72 -4.18
N GLN A 11 -9.85 0.11 -4.59
CA GLN A 11 -8.54 0.77 -4.58
C GLN A 11 -8.43 1.83 -5.68
N ILE A 12 -9.09 1.61 -6.82
CA ILE A 12 -9.10 2.49 -7.99
C ILE A 12 -10.55 2.80 -8.35
N GLY A 13 -10.82 4.02 -8.82
CA GLY A 13 -12.16 4.40 -9.30
C GLY A 13 -13.20 4.64 -8.19
N ARG A 14 -12.78 4.64 -6.91
CA ARG A 14 -13.66 4.88 -5.76
C ARG A 14 -14.31 6.26 -5.75
N VAL A 15 -13.56 7.28 -6.16
CA VAL A 15 -14.02 8.68 -6.24
C VAL A 15 -13.81 9.19 -7.66
N PRO A 16 -14.58 10.22 -8.09
CA PRO A 16 -14.35 10.85 -9.38
C PRO A 16 -12.88 11.27 -9.52
N SER A 17 -12.22 10.75 -10.54
CA SER A 17 -10.85 11.09 -10.93
C SER A 17 -10.86 11.60 -12.36
N MET A 18 -9.88 12.44 -12.69
CA MET A 18 -9.73 13.00 -14.03
C MET A 18 -8.31 12.79 -14.54
N VAL A 19 -8.20 12.50 -15.83
CA VAL A 19 -6.92 12.53 -16.55
C VAL A 19 -6.73 13.96 -17.06
N VAL A 20 -5.56 14.53 -16.80
CA VAL A 20 -5.19 15.84 -17.36
C VAL A 20 -5.01 15.66 -18.87
N PRO A 21 -5.75 16.38 -19.72
CA PRO A 21 -5.60 16.25 -21.16
C PRO A 21 -4.23 16.80 -21.59
N LEU A 22 -3.47 15.98 -22.31
CA LEU A 22 -2.15 16.32 -22.83
C LEU A 22 -2.19 16.33 -24.36
N ASP A 23 -1.38 17.21 -24.97
CA ASP A 23 -1.09 17.13 -26.40
C ASP A 23 -0.08 16.00 -26.71
N ALA A 24 0.08 15.65 -28.00
CA ALA A 24 0.95 14.54 -28.38
C ALA A 24 2.43 14.69 -27.92
N PRO A 25 3.06 15.88 -28.00
CA PRO A 25 4.36 16.12 -27.39
C PRO A 25 4.40 15.89 -25.88
N GLN A 26 3.38 16.33 -25.15
CA GLN A 26 3.27 16.15 -23.70
C GLN A 26 3.08 14.69 -23.31
N GLU A 27 2.24 13.94 -24.03
CA GLU A 27 2.08 12.49 -23.83
C GLU A 27 3.39 11.74 -24.06
N THR A 28 4.12 12.07 -25.12
CA THR A 28 5.44 11.49 -25.41
C THR A 28 6.42 11.76 -24.26
N ARG A 29 6.41 12.99 -23.75
CA ARG A 29 7.24 13.37 -22.59
C ARG A 29 6.82 12.62 -21.33
N LEU A 30 5.53 12.46 -21.08
CA LEU A 30 5.01 11.73 -19.92
C LEU A 30 5.46 10.27 -19.96
N GLN A 31 5.28 9.58 -21.08
CA GLN A 31 5.71 8.18 -21.22
C GLN A 31 7.20 8.01 -20.95
N ARG A 32 8.04 8.88 -21.52
CA ARG A 32 9.47 8.89 -21.25
C ARG A 32 9.78 9.09 -19.75
N LEU A 33 9.07 10.00 -19.08
CA LEU A 33 9.27 10.22 -17.64
C LEU A 33 8.86 9.02 -16.80
N LEU A 34 7.73 8.37 -17.12
CA LEU A 34 7.30 7.15 -16.43
C LEU A 34 8.32 6.02 -16.60
N ASP A 35 8.93 5.91 -17.78
CA ASP A 35 9.98 4.92 -18.05
C ASP A 35 11.30 5.25 -17.33
N GLU A 36 11.73 6.52 -17.30
CA GLU A 36 13.03 6.92 -16.77
C GLU A 36 13.04 7.17 -15.25
N VAL A 37 11.96 7.69 -14.67
CA VAL A 37 11.93 8.16 -13.27
C VAL A 37 11.58 7.02 -12.31
N VAL A 38 12.40 6.78 -11.29
CA VAL A 38 12.09 5.85 -10.21
C VAL A 38 11.36 6.61 -9.11
N MET A 39 10.02 6.51 -9.08
CA MET A 39 9.19 7.13 -8.06
C MET A 39 9.19 6.28 -6.78
N VAL A 40 9.57 6.88 -5.66
CA VAL A 40 9.60 6.22 -4.35
C VAL A 40 8.84 7.06 -3.34
N ASP A 41 7.91 6.44 -2.62
CA ASP A 41 7.31 7.02 -1.42
C ASP A 41 8.01 6.45 -0.17
N LEU A 42 8.34 7.31 0.78
CA LEU A 42 9.06 6.94 1.99
C LEU A 42 8.16 6.80 3.22
N HIS A 43 6.87 7.15 3.13
CA HIS A 43 5.95 7.02 4.26
C HIS A 43 4.52 6.83 3.77
N GLU A 44 4.08 5.58 3.68
CA GLU A 44 2.72 5.25 3.26
C GLU A 44 1.99 4.34 4.23
N HIS A 45 0.67 4.51 4.29
CA HIS A 45 -0.23 3.65 5.06
C HIS A 45 -1.14 2.87 4.10
N PRO A 46 -0.61 1.92 3.31
CA PRO A 46 -1.31 1.33 2.15
C PRO A 46 -2.38 0.29 2.54
N MET A 47 -3.03 0.42 3.69
CA MET A 47 -4.15 -0.43 4.09
C MET A 47 -5.38 -0.10 3.24
N VAL A 48 -6.00 -1.13 2.67
CA VAL A 48 -7.32 -0.98 2.03
C VAL A 48 -8.37 -0.87 3.13
N TRP A 49 -9.08 0.25 3.12
CA TRP A 49 -10.14 0.53 4.08
C TRP A 49 -11.39 -0.31 3.81
N PRO A 50 -12.19 -0.64 4.84
CA PRO A 50 -13.55 -1.13 4.64
C PRO A 50 -14.39 -0.14 3.85
N GLU A 51 -15.35 -0.65 3.07
CA GLU A 51 -16.28 0.17 2.28
C GLU A 51 -17.08 1.11 3.18
N SER A 52 -17.53 0.63 4.35
CA SER A 52 -18.10 1.46 5.40
C SER A 52 -17.07 1.76 6.49
N SER A 53 -16.79 3.04 6.73
CA SER A 53 -15.87 3.48 7.78
C SER A 53 -16.30 3.07 9.20
N THR A 54 -17.58 2.78 9.41
CA THR A 54 -18.12 2.29 10.70
C THR A 54 -17.52 0.94 11.13
N HIS A 55 -16.98 0.17 10.19
CA HIS A 55 -16.37 -1.13 10.46
C HIS A 55 -14.86 -1.05 10.73
N PHE A 56 -14.24 0.13 10.62
CA PHE A 56 -12.78 0.26 10.65
C PHE A 56 -12.14 -0.35 11.91
N VAL A 57 -12.63 -0.02 13.11
CA VAL A 57 -12.07 -0.54 14.37
C VAL A 57 -12.21 -2.06 14.48
N GLU A 58 -13.33 -2.62 14.01
CA GLU A 58 -13.56 -4.07 14.03
C GLU A 58 -12.69 -4.80 13.01
N TYR A 59 -12.53 -4.22 11.82
CA TYR A 59 -11.59 -4.69 10.80
C TYR A 59 -10.16 -4.70 11.32
N LEU A 60 -9.73 -3.65 12.03
CA LEU A 60 -8.41 -3.61 12.64
C LEU A 60 -8.20 -4.75 13.65
N ARG A 61 -9.19 -4.99 14.52
CA ARG A 61 -9.14 -6.06 15.53
C ARG A 61 -9.15 -7.47 14.93
N ASN A 62 -9.66 -7.64 13.72
CA ASN A 62 -9.63 -8.94 13.03
C ASN A 62 -8.22 -9.33 12.57
N GLY A 63 -7.30 -8.38 12.42
CA GLY A 63 -5.92 -8.66 11.99
C GLY A 63 -5.82 -9.31 10.60
N ASP A 64 -6.76 -8.98 9.69
CA ASP A 64 -6.85 -9.56 8.34
C ASP A 64 -6.79 -8.44 7.29
N TYR A 65 -5.71 -7.66 7.36
CA TYR A 65 -5.55 -6.48 6.51
C TYR A 65 -5.29 -6.88 5.07
N GLN A 66 -5.78 -6.07 4.15
CA GLN A 66 -5.34 -6.10 2.76
C GLN A 66 -4.55 -4.86 2.42
N TRP A 67 -3.49 -5.04 1.64
CA TRP A 67 -2.62 -3.98 1.18
C TRP A 67 -2.99 -3.51 -0.23
N GLY A 68 -2.81 -2.21 -0.45
CA GLY A 68 -3.28 -1.46 -1.61
C GLY A 68 -2.40 -1.59 -2.86
N TYR A 69 -1.96 -2.79 -3.22
CA TYR A 69 -1.01 -2.98 -4.33
C TYR A 69 -1.51 -2.46 -5.68
N GLN A 70 -2.81 -2.55 -5.96
CA GLN A 70 -3.37 -2.00 -7.20
C GLN A 70 -3.31 -0.48 -7.22
N ALA A 71 -3.61 0.18 -6.10
CA ALA A 71 -3.49 1.63 -5.98
C ALA A 71 -2.03 2.09 -6.13
N ILE A 72 -1.08 1.39 -5.50
CA ILE A 72 0.35 1.69 -5.63
C ILE A 72 0.79 1.57 -7.09
N LYS A 73 0.40 0.47 -7.77
CA LYS A 73 0.71 0.26 -9.19
C LYS A 73 0.11 1.35 -10.08
N GLN A 74 -1.16 1.70 -9.86
CA GLN A 74 -1.86 2.75 -10.61
C GLN A 74 -1.21 4.13 -10.41
N GLY A 75 -0.61 4.38 -9.26
CA GLY A 75 0.13 5.60 -8.96
C GLY A 75 1.50 5.71 -9.65
N GLY A 76 2.00 4.66 -10.29
CA GLY A 76 3.30 4.66 -10.96
C GLY A 76 4.50 4.54 -10.02
N TRP A 77 4.29 4.10 -8.78
CA TRP A 77 5.34 3.97 -7.78
C TRP A 77 6.20 2.73 -8.02
N ALA A 78 7.52 2.91 -8.01
CA ALA A 78 8.48 1.81 -8.04
C ALA A 78 8.60 1.15 -6.66
N ALA A 79 8.52 1.94 -5.59
CA ALA A 79 8.49 1.42 -4.22
C ALA A 79 7.73 2.36 -3.26
N VAL A 80 7.16 1.77 -2.21
CA VAL A 80 6.56 2.50 -1.09
C VAL A 80 7.07 1.94 0.23
N ALA A 81 7.59 2.78 1.12
CA ALA A 81 7.95 2.37 2.46
C ALA A 81 6.72 2.45 3.38
N THR A 82 6.37 1.32 3.99
CA THR A 82 5.15 1.20 4.77
C THR A 82 5.34 1.71 6.20
N ALA A 83 4.39 2.51 6.66
CA ALA A 83 4.26 2.95 8.03
C ALA A 83 3.23 2.07 8.75
N ASN A 84 3.72 1.08 9.49
CA ASN A 84 2.88 0.19 10.31
C ASN A 84 2.52 0.86 11.64
N VAL A 85 1.23 0.93 11.95
CA VAL A 85 0.71 1.56 13.18
C VAL A 85 -0.71 1.08 13.53
N PHE A 86 -1.42 0.47 12.59
CA PHE A 86 -2.85 0.18 12.73
C PHE A 86 -3.14 -0.91 13.76
N HIS A 87 -2.25 -1.88 13.92
CA HIS A 87 -2.40 -2.88 14.97
C HIS A 87 -2.24 -2.27 16.36
N GLY A 88 -1.29 -1.33 16.51
CA GLY A 88 -1.16 -0.55 17.75
C GLY A 88 -2.37 0.34 18.02
N LEU A 89 -2.98 0.92 16.98
CA LEU A 89 -4.19 1.74 17.10
C LEU A 89 -5.41 0.94 17.59
N ALA A 90 -5.47 -0.35 17.31
CA ALA A 90 -6.54 -1.23 17.77
C ALA A 90 -6.40 -1.64 19.25
N HIS A 91 -5.17 -1.65 19.77
CA HIS A 91 -4.83 -2.23 21.09
C HIS A 91 -4.37 -1.19 22.12
N SER A 92 -4.00 0.02 21.70
CA SER A 92 -3.58 1.10 22.60
C SER A 92 -4.58 2.26 22.62
N PRO A 93 -4.90 2.82 23.80
CA PRO A 93 -5.66 4.07 23.90
C PRO A 93 -4.84 5.31 23.51
N ASP A 94 -3.51 5.20 23.41
CA ASP A 94 -2.61 6.29 22.99
C ASP A 94 -1.61 5.77 21.94
N ILE A 95 -1.65 6.37 20.74
CA ILE A 95 -0.79 6.03 19.61
C ILE A 95 0.69 6.32 19.91
N SER A 96 0.98 7.28 20.80
CA SER A 96 2.35 7.59 21.22
C SER A 96 2.97 6.46 22.06
N SER A 97 2.14 5.52 22.52
CA SER A 97 2.47 4.49 23.49
C SER A 97 2.14 3.08 22.98
N ILE A 98 2.17 2.85 21.66
CA ILE A 98 1.95 1.51 21.08
C ILE A 98 2.99 0.52 21.61
N ALA A 99 2.56 -0.72 21.90
CA ALA A 99 3.50 -1.75 22.32
C ALA A 99 4.35 -2.18 21.14
N PHE A 100 5.64 -2.40 21.36
CA PHE A 100 6.55 -2.89 20.31
C PHE A 100 6.10 -4.24 19.72
N ALA A 101 5.48 -5.09 20.54
CA ALA A 101 4.91 -6.36 20.08
C ALA A 101 3.84 -6.15 19.00
N ASP A 102 2.96 -5.16 19.17
CA ASP A 102 1.90 -4.87 18.20
C ASP A 102 2.47 -4.44 16.84
N LEU A 103 3.57 -3.69 16.86
CA LEU A 103 4.30 -3.29 15.65
C LEU A 103 4.92 -4.51 14.95
N VAL A 104 5.57 -5.39 15.70
CA VAL A 104 6.18 -6.62 15.16
C VAL A 104 5.11 -7.52 14.52
N ASP A 105 3.95 -7.66 15.18
CA ASP A 105 2.84 -8.45 14.66
C ASP A 105 2.29 -7.85 13.35
N GLU A 106 2.15 -6.52 13.27
CA GLU A 106 1.71 -5.84 12.05
C GLU A 106 2.67 -6.04 10.87
N ILE A 107 3.97 -5.92 11.12
CA ILE A 107 5.01 -6.20 10.12
C ILE A 107 4.92 -7.66 9.66
N GLY A 108 4.70 -8.60 10.59
CA GLY A 108 4.52 -10.01 10.28
C GLY A 108 3.31 -10.26 9.36
N MET A 109 2.17 -9.65 9.67
CA MET A 109 0.97 -9.73 8.84
C MET A 109 1.21 -9.15 7.43
N MET A 110 1.89 -8.01 7.35
CA MET A 110 2.22 -7.38 6.07
C MET A 110 3.12 -8.25 5.20
N LEU A 111 4.20 -8.80 5.77
CA LEU A 111 5.11 -9.65 5.02
C LEU A 111 4.43 -10.97 4.61
N ALA A 112 3.51 -11.49 5.42
CA ALA A 112 2.69 -12.63 5.05
C ALA A 112 1.77 -12.29 3.87
N ASP A 113 1.07 -11.15 3.88
CA ASP A 113 0.23 -10.71 2.76
C ASP A 113 1.05 -10.48 1.48
N LEU A 114 2.20 -9.82 1.59
CA LEU A 114 3.13 -9.58 0.51
C LEU A 114 3.56 -10.87 -0.19
N HIS A 115 3.81 -11.95 0.56
CA HIS A 115 4.14 -13.25 -0.02
C HIS A 115 3.03 -13.87 -0.89
N HIS A 116 1.78 -13.45 -0.72
CA HIS A 116 0.65 -13.91 -1.54
C HIS A 116 0.45 -13.07 -2.81
N HIS A 117 1.15 -11.94 -2.95
CA HIS A 117 0.98 -10.97 -4.04
C HIS A 117 2.24 -10.89 -4.92
N PRO A 118 2.35 -11.72 -5.98
CA PRO A 118 3.59 -11.83 -6.78
C PRO A 118 3.98 -10.56 -7.57
N GLU A 119 3.04 -9.62 -7.71
CA GLU A 119 3.25 -8.28 -8.29
C GLU A 119 4.04 -7.33 -7.38
N ALA A 120 4.15 -7.64 -6.09
CA ALA A 120 4.89 -6.87 -5.11
C ALA A 120 6.03 -7.72 -4.51
N ILE A 121 7.14 -7.07 -4.14
CA ILE A 121 8.31 -7.74 -3.55
C ILE A 121 8.88 -6.89 -2.41
N LYS A 122 9.42 -7.57 -1.41
CA LYS A 122 10.17 -6.90 -0.34
C LYS A 122 11.48 -6.35 -0.93
N VAL A 123 11.78 -5.10 -0.64
CA VAL A 123 13.05 -4.44 -1.00
C VAL A 123 13.70 -3.84 0.23
N GLY A 124 15.04 -3.78 0.24
CA GLY A 124 15.82 -3.24 1.36
C GLY A 124 16.87 -2.22 0.95
N ASN A 125 17.03 -1.95 -0.34
CA ASN A 125 18.03 -1.00 -0.84
C ASN A 125 17.65 -0.45 -2.23
N ALA A 126 18.41 0.55 -2.69
CA ALA A 126 18.15 1.24 -3.94
C ALA A 126 18.28 0.34 -5.18
N GLU A 127 19.21 -0.61 -5.20
CA GLU A 127 19.40 -1.53 -6.32
C GLU A 127 18.16 -2.44 -6.48
N GLU A 128 17.64 -2.94 -5.37
CA GLU A 128 16.42 -3.75 -5.35
C GLU A 128 15.18 -2.97 -5.80
N ILE A 129 15.07 -1.68 -5.43
CA ILE A 129 13.99 -0.80 -5.90
C ILE A 129 14.05 -0.61 -7.42
N VAL A 130 15.22 -0.32 -7.97
CA VAL A 130 15.41 -0.18 -9.42
C VAL A 130 15.05 -1.48 -10.12
N ARG A 131 15.52 -2.61 -9.60
CA ARG A 131 15.22 -3.94 -10.15
C ARG A 131 13.73 -4.28 -10.09
N ALA A 132 13.03 -3.88 -9.03
CA ALA A 132 11.58 -4.05 -8.92
C ALA A 132 10.87 -3.32 -10.07
N LYS A 133 11.25 -2.06 -10.33
CA LYS A 133 10.72 -1.27 -11.46
C LYS A 133 10.97 -1.95 -12.80
N GLU A 134 12.20 -2.39 -13.07
CA GLU A 134 12.57 -3.06 -14.32
C GLU A 134 11.78 -4.35 -14.56
N GLN A 135 11.37 -5.04 -13.49
CA GLN A 135 10.53 -6.23 -13.55
C GLN A 135 9.02 -5.94 -13.64
N GLY A 136 8.63 -4.65 -13.63
CA GLY A 136 7.22 -4.25 -13.57
C GLY A 136 6.54 -4.62 -12.25
N LYS A 137 7.33 -4.74 -11.17
CA LYS A 137 6.90 -5.05 -9.81
C LYS A 137 6.95 -3.81 -8.92
N ILE A 138 6.27 -3.91 -7.78
CA ILE A 138 6.25 -2.88 -6.73
C ILE A 138 7.19 -3.30 -5.60
N GLY A 139 8.08 -2.41 -5.18
CA GLY A 139 8.87 -2.56 -3.97
C GLY A 139 8.11 -2.18 -2.71
N ILE A 140 8.19 -3.00 -1.68
CA ILE A 140 7.63 -2.77 -0.34
C ILE A 140 8.75 -2.85 0.70
#